data_AF-A0A2K8PTZ6-F1
#
_entry.id   AF-A0A2K8PTZ6-F1
#
_cell.length_a   1.000
_cell.length_b   1.000
_cell.length_c   1.000
_cell.angle_alpha   90.00
_cell.angle_beta   90.00
_cell.angle_gamma   90.00
#
_symmetry.space_group_name_H-M   'P 1'
#
loop_
_entity.id
_entity.type
_entity.pdbx_description
1 polymer ?
#
loop_
_entity_poly.entity_id
_entity_poly.type
_entity_poly.pdbx_seq_one_letter_code
_entity_poly.pdbx_strand_id
1 'polypeptide(L)'
;MNRHLSWLAWLCMVVVTGCAAGRETPAPPPMGRITATHAHPTPTSHAARDILLAQQFDLGGFGGGPFGCRNDLSLITHNRPADHPLVWVTSSREPLAGQSDEVRVVLGESSVLCLYGFPDDKPVTVTVKAGGRTYTTPVKPVAELGSDQGGDLFNGRPIETQNLGDGVLQSGYMQFLPPDPAREAIARAGRLELTARSGDSRSTSEVPLRWEKKGAATDAEWEHSHRIAVYGYPAGAHVPIGLYRVQRDQGGGEHAVLERRVGDVIMPAFRVAVFTVPEELFRLVGGEHAEDPAYHCLAVPGLIDCVT
;
A
#
# COMPACT_ATOMS: atom_id res chain seq x y z
N MET A 1 44.61 -7.30 31.42
CA MET A 1 45.21 -8.48 32.11
C MET A 1 44.12 -9.53 32.27
N ASN A 2 44.46 -10.78 31.94
CA ASN A 2 43.69 -12.05 32.09
C ASN A 2 42.43 -12.19 31.20
N ARG A 3 42.41 -12.88 30.03
CA ARG A 3 42.83 -14.24 29.55
C ARG A 3 41.98 -15.43 30.06
N HIS A 4 41.60 -16.28 29.08
CA HIS A 4 41.11 -17.68 29.12
C HIS A 4 39.58 -17.87 29.24
N LEU A 5 38.89 -18.79 28.54
CA LEU A 5 39.18 -20.03 27.78
C LEU A 5 37.87 -20.34 26.96
N SER A 6 37.82 -20.55 25.62
CA SER A 6 38.17 -21.72 24.79
C SER A 6 37.17 -22.90 24.77
N TRP A 7 36.78 -23.30 23.53
CA TRP A 7 36.31 -24.62 23.02
C TRP A 7 34.79 -24.93 23.13
N LEU A 8 34.07 -25.51 22.15
CA LEU A 8 34.41 -26.54 21.15
C LEU A 8 33.49 -26.45 19.90
N ALA A 9 34.06 -26.76 18.74
CA ALA A 9 33.39 -27.03 17.46
C ALA A 9 32.78 -28.44 17.42
N TRP A 10 31.79 -28.69 16.56
CA TRP A 10 31.55 -30.02 15.98
C TRP A 10 30.96 -29.91 14.56
N LEU A 11 31.79 -30.28 13.59
CA LEU A 11 31.46 -30.57 12.19
C LEU A 11 31.05 -32.05 12.09
N CYS A 12 30.03 -32.36 11.29
CA CYS A 12 29.90 -33.68 10.66
C CYS A 12 29.62 -33.51 9.16
N MET A 13 30.64 -33.83 8.35
CA MET A 13 30.50 -34.20 6.95
C MET A 13 29.93 -35.61 6.87
N VAL A 14 29.03 -35.87 5.92
CA VAL A 14 28.93 -37.18 5.26
C VAL A 14 28.96 -36.97 3.75
N VAL A 15 30.02 -37.50 3.15
CA VAL A 15 30.20 -37.70 1.71
C VAL A 15 29.72 -39.12 1.39
N VAL A 16 28.84 -39.29 0.40
CA VAL A 16 28.72 -40.55 -0.34
C VAL A 16 28.68 -40.25 -1.83
N THR A 17 29.73 -40.70 -2.50
CA THR A 17 29.92 -40.81 -3.95
C THR A 17 29.22 -42.05 -4.50
N GLY A 18 28.72 -41.98 -5.74
CA GLY A 18 28.34 -43.17 -6.52
C GLY A 18 27.82 -42.84 -7.91
N CYS A 19 28.70 -42.89 -8.91
CA CYS A 19 28.38 -42.80 -10.34
C CYS A 19 27.83 -44.13 -10.88
N ALA A 20 26.90 -44.08 -11.84
CA ALA A 20 26.88 -44.99 -12.98
C ALA A 20 26.09 -44.39 -14.14
N ALA A 21 26.77 -44.21 -15.26
CA ALA A 21 26.25 -43.78 -16.54
C ALA A 21 25.50 -44.91 -17.25
N GLY A 22 24.41 -44.57 -17.94
CA GLY A 22 23.76 -45.40 -18.95
C GLY A 22 23.24 -44.51 -20.07
N ARG A 23 24.01 -44.43 -21.16
CA ARG A 23 23.62 -43.85 -22.44
C ARG A 23 22.80 -44.88 -23.20
N GLU A 24 21.66 -44.48 -23.75
CA GLU A 24 21.15 -45.04 -25.02
C GLU A 24 20.27 -43.99 -25.72
N THR A 25 20.52 -43.78 -27.00
CA THR A 25 19.84 -42.85 -27.92
C THR A 25 20.16 -43.38 -29.33
N PRO A 26 19.40 -43.09 -30.40
CA PRO A 26 17.95 -43.21 -30.63
C PRO A 26 17.67 -44.11 -31.88
N ALA A 27 16.40 -44.33 -32.23
CA ALA A 27 16.01 -44.78 -33.57
C ALA A 27 14.87 -43.90 -34.14
N PRO A 28 14.98 -43.36 -35.38
CA PRO A 28 13.87 -42.73 -36.11
C PRO A 28 13.49 -43.55 -37.38
N PRO A 29 12.57 -43.08 -38.25
CA PRO A 29 11.11 -43.20 -38.21
C PRO A 29 10.55 -43.94 -39.46
N PRO A 30 9.23 -43.93 -39.73
CA PRO A 30 8.78 -43.89 -41.12
C PRO A 30 7.91 -42.67 -41.45
N MET A 31 8.13 -42.17 -42.68
CA MET A 31 7.43 -41.08 -43.36
C MET A 31 6.02 -41.47 -43.81
N GLY A 32 5.10 -40.50 -43.73
CA GLY A 32 3.87 -40.44 -44.53
C GLY A 32 3.47 -38.98 -44.78
N ARG A 33 3.57 -38.54 -46.05
CA ARG A 33 3.01 -37.27 -46.56
C ARG A 33 1.48 -37.37 -46.70
N ILE A 34 0.78 -36.23 -46.64
CA ILE A 34 -0.11 -35.68 -47.70
C ILE A 34 -0.75 -34.35 -47.20
N THR A 35 -0.61 -33.34 -48.08
CA THR A 35 -1.24 -32.01 -48.32
C THR A 35 -1.99 -31.16 -47.27
N ALA A 36 -1.52 -29.90 -47.26
CA ALA A 36 -2.11 -28.58 -47.03
C ALA A 36 -3.64 -28.39 -46.93
N THR A 37 -4.05 -27.67 -45.87
CA THR A 37 -5.05 -26.59 -45.92
C THR A 37 -4.64 -25.50 -44.93
N HIS A 38 -4.69 -24.22 -45.35
CA HIS A 38 -4.52 -23.05 -44.48
C HIS A 38 -5.57 -23.04 -43.36
N ALA A 39 -5.12 -22.87 -42.12
CA ALA A 39 -5.90 -22.24 -41.05
C ALA A 39 -4.90 -21.63 -40.06
N HIS A 40 -5.01 -20.33 -39.80
CA HIS A 40 -4.42 -19.69 -38.63
C HIS A 40 -4.95 -20.40 -37.37
N PRO A 41 -4.08 -20.90 -36.47
CA PRO A 41 -4.49 -21.18 -35.10
C PRO A 41 -4.29 -19.92 -34.27
N THR A 42 -5.41 -19.23 -34.04
CA THR A 42 -5.90 -18.68 -32.77
C THR A 42 -4.90 -18.65 -31.60
N PRO A 43 -4.77 -17.54 -30.85
CA PRO A 43 -4.13 -17.58 -29.54
C PRO A 43 -4.86 -18.62 -28.70
N THR A 44 -4.18 -19.72 -28.39
CA THR A 44 -4.78 -20.80 -27.60
C THR A 44 -5.03 -20.29 -26.18
N SER A 45 -6.29 -20.46 -25.78
CA SER A 45 -6.81 -20.23 -24.45
C SER A 45 -6.03 -21.02 -23.40
N HIS A 46 -5.04 -20.37 -22.81
CA HIS A 46 -4.61 -20.64 -21.44
C HIS A 46 -4.24 -19.30 -20.83
N ALA A 47 -5.25 -18.45 -20.59
CA ALA A 47 -5.15 -17.48 -19.52
C ALA A 47 -4.80 -18.29 -18.26
N ALA A 48 -3.58 -18.12 -17.77
CA ALA A 48 -3.18 -18.75 -16.52
C ALA A 48 -4.12 -18.20 -15.44
N ARG A 49 -5.05 -19.03 -14.96
CA ARG A 49 -5.89 -18.69 -13.82
C ARG A 49 -4.97 -18.67 -12.61
N ASP A 50 -4.54 -17.48 -12.20
CA ASP A 50 -4.03 -17.33 -10.84
C ASP A 50 -5.23 -17.40 -9.89
N ILE A 51 -5.55 -18.62 -9.47
CA ILE A 51 -6.70 -18.94 -8.62
C ILE A 51 -6.65 -18.13 -7.32
N LEU A 52 -5.45 -17.80 -6.82
CA LEU A 52 -5.28 -17.08 -5.56
C LEU A 52 -5.64 -15.60 -5.66
N LEU A 53 -5.50 -14.98 -6.84
CA LEU A 53 -5.93 -13.60 -7.09
C LEU A 53 -7.37 -13.51 -7.61
N ALA A 54 -7.83 -14.47 -8.41
CA ALA A 54 -9.23 -14.52 -8.85
C ALA A 54 -10.20 -14.57 -7.65
N GLN A 55 -9.84 -15.32 -6.60
CA GLN A 55 -10.60 -15.38 -5.34
C GLN A 55 -10.61 -14.05 -4.55
N GLN A 56 -9.72 -13.09 -4.84
CA GLN A 56 -9.62 -11.83 -4.08
C GLN A 56 -10.63 -10.78 -4.55
N PHE A 57 -10.95 -10.75 -5.84
CA PHE A 57 -11.95 -9.85 -6.40
C PHE A 57 -13.40 -10.28 -6.09
N ASP A 58 -13.62 -11.58 -5.80
CA ASP A 58 -14.92 -12.10 -5.36
C ASP A 58 -15.31 -11.66 -3.94
N LEU A 59 -14.39 -11.05 -3.18
CA LEU A 59 -14.60 -10.63 -1.79
C LEU A 59 -14.99 -9.15 -1.72
N GLY A 60 -16.21 -8.85 -2.15
CA GLY A 60 -16.76 -7.49 -2.14
C GLY A 60 -16.72 -6.80 -0.76
N GLY A 61 -16.44 -5.49 -0.80
CA GLY A 61 -16.90 -4.46 0.15
C GLY A 61 -16.32 -4.50 1.57
N PHE A 62 -15.34 -3.65 1.85
CA PHE A 62 -14.91 -3.36 3.21
C PHE A 62 -15.82 -2.35 3.92
N GLY A 63 -16.50 -2.81 4.96
CA GLY A 63 -16.95 -1.95 6.05
C GLY A 63 -15.79 -1.73 7.03
N GLY A 64 -15.03 -0.65 6.85
CA GLY A 64 -14.10 -0.17 7.87
C GLY A 64 -14.87 0.25 9.13
N GLY A 65 -14.49 -0.26 10.30
CA GLY A 65 -15.06 0.16 11.57
C GLY A 65 -14.78 1.65 11.85
N PRO A 66 -15.45 2.28 12.84
CA PRO A 66 -15.27 3.70 13.13
C PRO A 66 -13.85 3.98 13.67
N PHE A 67 -12.98 4.50 12.82
CA PHE A 67 -11.71 5.13 13.21
C PHE A 67 -11.87 6.66 13.10
N GLY A 68 -11.27 7.41 14.02
CA GLY A 68 -11.44 8.86 14.06
C GLY A 68 -10.83 9.49 15.31
N CYS A 69 -10.61 10.81 15.24
CA CYS A 69 -9.80 11.54 16.21
C CYS A 69 -10.36 11.44 17.65
N ARG A 70 -11.68 11.41 17.82
CA ARG A 70 -12.29 11.29 19.16
C ARG A 70 -11.96 9.98 19.86
N ASN A 71 -11.99 8.87 19.11
CA ASN A 71 -11.69 7.54 19.66
C ASN A 71 -10.20 7.39 19.99
N ASP A 72 -9.34 8.03 19.21
CA ASP A 72 -7.90 8.02 19.46
C ASP A 72 -7.49 8.93 20.61
N LEU A 73 -8.19 10.05 20.81
CA LEU A 73 -7.87 10.97 21.90
C LEU A 73 -7.97 10.27 23.25
N SER A 74 -9.02 9.48 23.50
CA SER A 74 -9.17 8.73 24.75
C SER A 74 -8.08 7.68 24.96
N LEU A 75 -7.55 7.09 23.88
CA LEU A 75 -6.42 6.16 23.92
C LEU A 75 -5.12 6.89 24.26
N ILE A 76 -4.81 7.99 23.55
CA ILE A 76 -3.60 8.79 23.78
C ILE A 76 -3.59 9.34 25.21
N THR A 77 -4.71 9.92 25.66
CA THR A 77 -4.78 10.55 26.98
C THR A 77 -5.12 9.58 28.10
N HIS A 78 -5.33 8.29 27.79
CA HIS A 78 -5.72 7.26 28.76
C HIS A 78 -6.96 7.68 29.57
N ASN A 79 -7.97 8.24 28.89
CA ASN A 79 -9.20 8.80 29.47
C ASN A 79 -8.98 9.96 30.46
N ARG A 80 -7.87 10.69 30.34
CA ARG A 80 -7.62 11.91 31.13
C ARG A 80 -7.74 13.15 30.24
N PRO A 81 -8.05 14.34 30.79
CA PRO A 81 -7.90 15.58 30.05
C PRO A 81 -6.44 15.76 29.61
N ALA A 82 -6.21 16.08 28.33
CA ALA A 82 -4.89 16.51 27.89
C ALA A 82 -4.65 17.95 28.37
N ASP A 83 -3.45 18.20 28.89
CA ASP A 83 -2.99 19.49 29.41
C ASP A 83 -2.20 20.30 28.37
N HIS A 84 -1.97 19.73 27.19
CA HIS A 84 -1.25 20.36 26.09
C HIS A 84 -1.86 19.98 24.72
N PRO A 85 -1.60 20.77 23.66
CA PRO A 85 -2.06 20.46 22.31
C PRO A 85 -1.47 19.15 21.78
N LEU A 86 -2.25 18.42 21.00
CA LEU A 86 -1.84 17.13 20.41
C LEU A 86 -2.07 17.13 18.90
N VAL A 87 -1.19 16.45 18.17
CA VAL A 87 -1.35 16.21 16.73
C VAL A 87 -1.01 14.76 16.43
N TRP A 88 -1.78 14.08 15.59
CA TRP A 88 -1.47 12.72 15.15
C TRP A 88 -2.15 12.43 13.80
N VAL A 89 -1.71 11.34 13.18
CA VAL A 89 -2.37 10.74 12.02
C VAL A 89 -2.78 9.34 12.41
N THR A 90 -3.95 8.91 11.97
CA THR A 90 -4.49 7.59 12.28
C THR A 90 -5.08 6.99 11.02
N SER A 91 -4.91 5.68 10.84
CA SER A 91 -5.43 4.94 9.69
C SER A 91 -6.61 4.05 10.07
N SER A 92 -7.35 3.63 9.05
CA SER A 92 -8.46 2.70 9.22
C SER A 92 -8.03 1.44 9.96
N ARG A 93 -8.89 1.02 10.90
CA ARG A 93 -8.71 -0.22 11.65
C ARG A 93 -9.53 -1.28 10.94
N GLU A 94 -8.92 -2.06 10.06
CA GLU A 94 -9.55 -3.32 9.68
C GLU A 94 -9.76 -4.15 10.97
N PRO A 95 -10.94 -4.74 11.18
CA PRO A 95 -11.28 -5.46 12.41
C PRO A 95 -10.53 -6.80 12.58
N LEU A 96 -9.45 -7.03 11.82
CA LEU A 96 -8.64 -8.24 11.89
C LEU A 96 -7.76 -8.19 13.15
N ALA A 97 -8.28 -8.84 14.20
CA ALA A 97 -7.61 -9.19 15.45
C ALA A 97 -7.30 -8.02 16.42
N GLY A 98 -8.31 -7.69 17.23
CA GLY A 98 -8.12 -7.01 18.51
C GLY A 98 -8.27 -5.50 18.48
N GLN A 99 -8.77 -4.95 19.58
CA GLN A 99 -8.64 -3.52 19.85
C GLN A 99 -7.15 -3.20 19.91
N SER A 100 -6.67 -2.32 19.03
CA SER A 100 -5.33 -1.75 19.17
C SER A 100 -5.35 -0.77 20.32
N ASP A 101 -4.46 -0.96 21.29
CA ASP A 101 -4.26 -0.06 22.43
C ASP A 101 -3.44 1.20 22.06
N GLU A 102 -3.02 1.31 20.79
CA GLU A 102 -2.14 2.36 20.30
C GLU A 102 -2.66 2.97 18.99
N VAL A 103 -2.44 4.29 18.83
CA VAL A 103 -2.63 5.02 17.58
C VAL A 103 -1.50 4.67 16.60
N ARG A 104 -1.87 4.36 15.36
CA ARG A 104 -0.93 3.93 14.32
C ARG A 104 -1.34 4.45 12.96
N VAL A 105 -0.36 4.52 12.07
CA VAL A 105 -0.58 4.79 10.65
C VAL A 105 -0.15 3.59 9.81
N VAL A 106 -0.92 3.29 8.78
CA VAL A 106 -0.72 2.14 7.88
C VAL A 106 -0.55 2.66 6.46
N LEU A 107 0.47 2.17 5.75
CA LEU A 107 0.74 2.61 4.39
C LEU A 107 -0.36 2.15 3.42
N GLY A 108 -0.84 3.07 2.59
CA GLY A 108 -1.89 2.84 1.60
C GLY A 108 -3.30 2.78 2.16
N GLU A 109 -3.47 2.97 3.47
CA GLU A 109 -4.78 3.00 4.14
C GLU A 109 -5.41 4.39 4.15
N SER A 110 -6.74 4.41 4.19
CA SER A 110 -7.49 5.63 4.48
C SER A 110 -7.15 6.12 5.88
N SER A 111 -6.82 7.40 6.00
CA SER A 111 -6.26 8.00 7.20
C SER A 111 -6.82 9.41 7.42
N VAL A 112 -6.72 9.91 8.63
CA VAL A 112 -7.10 11.30 8.97
C VAL A 112 -6.02 11.97 9.81
N LEU A 113 -5.87 13.28 9.62
CA LEU A 113 -5.11 14.15 10.51
C LEU A 113 -6.01 14.59 11.66
N CYS A 114 -5.47 14.50 12.86
CA CYS A 114 -6.13 14.86 14.09
C CYS A 114 -5.35 15.95 14.83
N LEU A 115 -6.07 16.94 15.34
CA LEU A 115 -5.55 18.02 16.16
C LEU A 115 -6.41 18.17 17.40
N TYR A 116 -5.79 18.46 18.54
CA TYR A 116 -6.50 18.72 19.78
C TYR A 116 -5.91 19.92 20.51
N GLY A 117 -6.76 20.77 21.07
CA GLY A 117 -6.35 21.81 22.03
C GLY A 117 -5.55 22.97 21.41
N PHE A 118 -5.56 23.13 20.09
CA PHE A 118 -4.99 24.31 19.43
C PHE A 118 -5.94 25.51 19.53
N PRO A 119 -5.41 26.73 19.63
CA PRO A 119 -6.23 27.94 19.70
C PRO A 119 -6.94 28.22 18.36
N ASP A 120 -8.24 28.49 18.42
CA ASP A 120 -9.10 28.71 17.25
C ASP A 120 -8.87 30.06 16.54
N ASP A 121 -8.25 31.03 17.23
CA ASP A 121 -8.00 32.38 16.73
C ASP A 121 -6.69 32.52 15.93
N LYS A 122 -5.89 31.45 15.87
CA LYS A 122 -4.57 31.45 15.22
C LYS A 122 -4.46 30.34 14.17
N PRO A 123 -3.78 30.60 13.04
CA PRO A 123 -3.62 29.59 11.99
C PRO A 123 -2.74 28.44 12.49
N VAL A 124 -3.20 27.22 12.26
CA VAL A 124 -2.45 25.99 12.55
C VAL A 124 -1.68 25.57 11.29
N THR A 125 -0.43 25.16 11.47
CA THR A 125 0.38 24.53 10.42
C THR A 125 0.88 23.18 10.93
N VAL A 126 0.87 22.17 10.07
CA VAL A 126 1.42 20.85 10.34
C VAL A 126 2.67 20.66 9.49
N THR A 127 3.74 20.17 10.09
CA THR A 127 5.02 19.95 9.45
C THR A 127 5.46 18.51 9.59
N VAL A 128 5.84 17.89 8.48
CA VAL A 128 6.46 16.56 8.42
C VAL A 128 7.87 16.70 7.87
N LYS A 129 8.84 16.05 8.53
CA LYS A 129 10.23 15.99 8.06
C LYS A 129 10.57 14.56 7.68
N ALA A 130 10.80 14.32 6.39
CA ALA A 130 11.08 12.99 5.87
C ALA A 130 11.91 13.08 4.58
N GLY A 131 12.85 12.15 4.40
CA GLY A 131 13.63 12.03 3.16
C GLY A 131 14.47 13.27 2.83
N GLY A 132 14.96 13.98 3.86
CA GLY A 132 15.67 15.25 3.69
C GLY A 132 14.79 16.44 3.28
N ARG A 133 13.47 16.24 3.21
CA ARG A 133 12.48 17.28 2.85
C ARG A 133 11.68 17.68 4.08
N THR A 134 11.24 18.93 4.08
CA THR A 134 10.29 19.47 5.05
C THR A 134 9.02 19.81 4.30
N TYR A 135 7.91 19.22 4.72
CA TYR A 135 6.59 19.45 4.17
C TYR A 135 5.80 20.24 5.21
N THR A 136 5.29 21.40 4.84
CA THR A 136 4.48 22.23 5.74
C THR A 136 3.13 22.46 5.10
N THR A 137 2.09 21.98 5.77
CA THR A 137 0.71 22.01 5.32
C THR A 137 -0.11 22.91 6.26
N PRO A 138 -0.72 23.99 5.75
CA PRO A 138 -1.63 24.79 6.54
C PRO A 138 -2.93 24.03 6.81
N VAL A 139 -3.54 24.28 7.96
CA VAL A 139 -4.86 23.74 8.32
C VAL A 139 -5.91 24.80 8.01
N LYS A 140 -6.99 24.40 7.35
CA LYS A 140 -8.12 25.25 7.01
C LYS A 140 -9.37 24.76 7.74
N PRO A 141 -9.84 25.45 8.80
CA PRO A 141 -11.09 25.11 9.45
C PRO A 141 -12.27 25.26 8.47
N VAL A 142 -13.16 24.27 8.44
CA VAL A 142 -14.41 24.29 7.68
C VAL A 142 -15.57 23.86 8.59
N ALA A 143 -16.79 24.31 8.26
CA ALA A 143 -17.99 23.92 9.00
C ALA A 143 -18.31 22.43 8.79
N GLU A 144 -18.11 21.95 7.57
CA GLU A 144 -18.35 20.57 7.15
C GLU A 144 -17.31 20.17 6.12
N LEU A 145 -16.86 18.92 6.20
CA LEU A 145 -15.92 18.35 5.23
C LEU A 145 -16.66 18.02 3.94
N GLY A 146 -16.05 18.33 2.80
CA GLY A 146 -16.55 17.89 1.50
C GLY A 146 -16.48 16.36 1.34
N SER A 147 -17.11 15.86 0.27
CA SER A 147 -17.03 14.44 -0.14
C SER A 147 -15.67 14.05 -0.73
N ASP A 148 -14.85 15.02 -1.10
CA ASP A 148 -13.56 14.80 -1.76
C ASP A 148 -12.50 14.34 -0.76
N GLN A 149 -11.46 13.65 -1.24
CA GLN A 149 -10.34 13.22 -0.39
C GLN A 149 -9.70 14.43 0.31
N GLY A 150 -9.49 14.30 1.63
CA GLY A 150 -9.15 15.35 2.59
C GLY A 150 -7.74 15.92 2.54
N GLY A 151 -7.20 16.17 1.35
CA GLY A 151 -5.87 16.73 1.13
C GLY A 151 -4.72 15.75 1.42
N ASP A 152 -3.48 16.25 1.46
CA ASP A 152 -2.26 15.44 1.63
C ASP A 152 -1.22 16.24 2.45
N LEU A 153 -0.55 15.59 3.41
CA LEU A 153 0.44 16.20 4.30
C LEU A 153 1.77 16.56 3.61
N PHE A 154 1.98 16.08 2.39
CA PHE A 154 3.24 16.10 1.66
C PHE A 154 3.21 16.94 0.39
N ASN A 155 2.07 17.60 0.07
CA ASN A 155 1.97 18.47 -1.11
C ASN A 155 1.92 19.97 -0.76
N GLY A 156 1.85 20.32 0.53
CA GLY A 156 1.80 21.71 1.01
C GLY A 156 0.48 22.45 0.77
N ARG A 157 -0.52 21.79 0.17
CA ARG A 157 -1.87 22.34 0.02
C ARG A 157 -2.58 22.34 1.36
N PRO A 158 -3.49 23.30 1.62
CA PRO A 158 -4.27 23.30 2.85
C PRO A 158 -5.06 22.00 3.03
N ILE A 159 -5.02 21.46 4.25
CA ILE A 159 -5.91 20.36 4.66
C ILE A 159 -7.11 20.97 5.37
N GLU A 160 -8.30 20.65 4.89
CA GLU A 160 -9.54 21.05 5.52
C GLU A 160 -9.81 20.21 6.76
N THR A 161 -10.23 20.86 7.84
CA THR A 161 -10.57 20.18 9.09
C THR A 161 -11.90 20.67 9.63
N GLN A 162 -12.74 19.73 10.07
CA GLN A 162 -13.97 20.02 10.79
C GLN A 162 -13.72 19.93 12.29
N ASN A 163 -14.31 20.88 13.03
CA ASN A 163 -14.36 20.83 14.48
C ASN A 163 -15.43 19.81 14.91
N LEU A 164 -15.00 18.73 15.56
CA LEU A 164 -15.90 17.70 16.06
C LEU A 164 -16.53 18.07 17.42
N GLY A 165 -16.09 19.16 18.04
CA GLY A 165 -16.39 19.55 19.42
C GLY A 165 -15.24 19.22 20.37
N ASP A 166 -15.31 19.75 21.59
CA ASP A 166 -14.36 19.49 22.68
C ASP A 166 -12.89 19.79 22.34
N GLY A 167 -12.67 20.72 21.39
CA GLY A 167 -11.33 21.09 20.92
C GLY A 167 -10.67 20.09 19.98
N VAL A 168 -11.42 19.10 19.44
CA VAL A 168 -10.94 18.13 18.46
C VAL A 168 -11.22 18.62 17.04
N LEU A 169 -10.17 18.72 16.22
CA LEU A 169 -10.29 18.92 14.78
C LEU A 169 -9.88 17.65 14.04
N GLN A 170 -10.63 17.30 13.00
CA GLN A 170 -10.38 16.13 12.15
C GLN A 170 -10.38 16.54 10.68
N SER A 171 -9.44 16.03 9.89
CA SER A 171 -9.45 16.20 8.44
C SER A 171 -10.45 15.28 7.74
N GLY A 172 -10.71 15.56 6.46
CA GLY A 172 -11.26 14.54 5.55
C GLY A 172 -10.33 13.33 5.45
N TYR A 173 -10.87 12.24 4.88
CA TYR A 173 -10.10 11.02 4.64
C TYR A 173 -9.05 11.23 3.56
N MET A 174 -7.81 10.90 3.84
CA MET A 174 -6.69 10.89 2.88
C MET A 174 -6.11 9.50 2.78
N GLN A 175 -5.64 9.08 1.61
CA GLN A 175 -4.83 7.87 1.53
C GLN A 175 -3.43 8.17 2.08
N PHE A 176 -2.98 7.41 3.09
CA PHE A 176 -1.63 7.59 3.61
C PHE A 176 -0.61 6.89 2.72
N LEU A 177 -0.19 7.58 1.66
CA LEU A 177 0.88 7.15 0.78
C LEU A 177 1.81 8.34 0.50
N PRO A 178 2.79 8.60 1.38
CA PRO A 178 3.74 9.68 1.16
C PRO A 178 4.42 9.56 -0.22
N PRO A 179 4.80 10.68 -0.85
CA PRO A 179 5.57 10.65 -2.09
C PRO A 179 7.02 10.24 -1.83
N ASP A 180 7.72 9.80 -2.87
CA ASP A 180 9.19 9.70 -2.80
C ASP A 180 9.82 11.10 -2.70
N PRO A 181 10.89 11.28 -1.88
CA PRO A 181 11.60 10.31 -1.06
C PRO A 181 11.05 10.14 0.38
N ALA A 182 9.96 10.84 0.75
CA ALA A 182 9.42 10.79 2.12
C ALA A 182 8.97 9.38 2.52
N ARG A 183 8.35 8.65 1.59
CA ARG A 183 7.87 7.28 1.76
C ARG A 183 8.97 6.34 2.24
N GLU A 184 10.09 6.29 1.52
CA GLU A 184 11.24 5.45 1.88
C GLU A 184 11.79 5.83 3.26
N ALA A 185 11.89 7.13 3.56
CA ALA A 185 12.42 7.59 4.83
C ALA A 185 11.52 7.23 6.02
N ILE A 186 10.21 7.43 5.88
CA ILE A 186 9.21 7.06 6.91
C ILE A 186 9.19 5.53 7.09
N ALA A 187 9.21 4.78 5.99
CA ALA A 187 9.29 3.33 6.00
C ALA A 187 10.53 2.82 6.74
N ARG A 188 11.70 3.43 6.50
CA ARG A 188 12.95 3.10 7.17
C ARG A 188 12.95 3.49 8.65
N ALA A 189 12.33 4.63 9.00
CA ALA A 189 12.21 5.08 10.38
C ALA A 189 11.20 4.26 11.19
N GLY A 190 10.24 3.61 10.51
CA GLY A 190 9.17 2.84 11.14
C GLY A 190 8.14 3.71 11.88
N ARG A 191 8.15 5.02 11.64
CA ARG A 191 7.25 5.99 12.29
C ARG A 191 7.16 7.27 11.47
N LEU A 192 6.04 7.97 11.62
CA LEU A 192 5.79 9.30 11.10
C LEU A 192 6.01 10.32 12.22
N GLU A 193 7.01 11.19 12.06
CA GLU A 193 7.19 12.36 12.93
C GLU A 193 6.42 13.54 12.34
N LEU A 194 5.58 14.16 13.15
CA LEU A 194 4.77 15.30 12.77
C LEU A 194 4.75 16.35 13.87
N THR A 195 4.79 17.62 13.47
CA THR A 195 4.79 18.77 14.36
C THR A 195 3.70 19.73 13.95
N ALA A 196 2.83 20.10 14.87
CA ALA A 196 1.82 21.14 14.65
C ALA A 196 2.18 22.41 15.43
N ARG A 197 1.94 23.58 14.83
CA ARG A 197 2.18 24.88 15.44
C ARG A 197 1.01 25.83 15.20
N SER A 198 0.64 26.58 16.22
CA SER A 198 -0.30 27.70 16.15
C SER A 198 0.12 28.79 17.13
N GLY A 199 0.61 29.93 16.62
CA GLY A 199 1.28 30.94 17.45
C GLY A 199 2.44 30.33 18.26
N ASP A 200 2.36 30.46 19.58
CA ASP A 200 3.35 29.92 20.53
C ASP A 200 3.07 28.46 20.92
N SER A 201 1.88 27.95 20.60
CA SER A 201 1.52 26.56 20.84
C SER A 201 2.22 25.65 19.84
N ARG A 202 2.82 24.58 20.35
CA ARG A 202 3.50 23.57 19.55
C ARG A 202 3.23 22.19 20.13
N SER A 203 3.00 21.23 19.24
CA SER A 203 2.94 19.81 19.56
C SER A 203 3.80 19.03 18.58
N THR A 204 4.50 18.01 19.06
CA THR A 204 5.27 17.07 18.24
C THR A 204 4.87 15.67 18.65
N SER A 205 4.67 14.79 17.67
CA SER A 205 4.28 13.41 17.91
C SER A 205 4.97 12.47 16.93
N GLU A 206 5.26 11.28 17.42
CA GLU A 206 5.77 10.17 16.62
C GLU A 206 4.69 9.09 16.56
N VAL A 207 4.13 8.87 15.37
CA VAL A 207 3.11 7.84 15.16
C VAL A 207 3.76 6.61 14.55
N PRO A 208 3.67 5.42 15.17
CA PRO A 208 4.23 4.20 14.60
C PRO A 208 3.64 3.87 13.23
N LEU A 209 4.52 3.51 12.29
CA LEU A 209 4.14 2.94 11.01
C LEU A 209 3.99 1.42 11.18
N ARG A 210 2.90 0.87 10.67
CA ARG A 210 2.67 -0.57 10.68
C ARG A 210 2.45 -1.13 9.28
N TRP A 211 2.65 -2.45 9.17
CA TRP A 211 2.79 -3.18 7.89
C TRP A 211 1.79 -4.34 7.77
N GLU A 212 0.66 -4.24 8.45
CA GLU A 212 -0.36 -5.31 8.45
C GLU A 212 -1.01 -5.44 7.08
N LYS A 213 -1.18 -4.33 6.36
CA LYS A 213 -1.71 -4.33 4.99
C LYS A 213 -0.62 -4.52 3.96
N LYS A 214 -0.83 -5.50 3.08
CA LYS A 214 -0.12 -5.66 1.82
C LYS A 214 -0.93 -4.99 0.73
N GLY A 215 -0.28 -4.38 -0.24
CA GLY A 215 -1.00 -3.84 -1.38
C GLY A 215 -0.14 -3.08 -2.35
N ALA A 216 -0.83 -2.42 -3.28
CA ALA A 216 -0.25 -1.48 -4.20
C ALA A 216 -1.20 -0.29 -4.39
N ALA A 217 -0.65 0.88 -4.62
CA ALA A 217 -1.41 2.10 -4.90
C ALA A 217 -0.64 2.96 -5.91
N THR A 218 -1.37 3.78 -6.65
CA THR A 218 -0.78 4.74 -7.59
C THR A 218 0.05 5.77 -6.84
N ASP A 219 1.23 6.10 -7.38
CA ASP A 219 2.07 7.16 -6.82
C ASP A 219 1.47 8.54 -7.14
N ALA A 220 1.95 9.57 -6.45
CA ALA A 220 1.61 10.93 -6.79
C ALA A 220 1.92 11.21 -8.27
N GLU A 221 1.03 11.95 -8.94
CA GLU A 221 1.14 12.25 -10.38
C GLU A 221 1.17 10.99 -11.25
N TRP A 222 0.39 9.96 -10.89
CA TRP A 222 0.20 8.70 -11.64
C TRP A 222 0.13 8.89 -13.15
N GLU A 223 -0.69 9.85 -13.60
CA GLU A 223 -0.88 10.22 -15.01
C GLU A 223 0.41 10.59 -15.76
N HIS A 224 1.45 11.00 -15.03
CA HIS A 224 2.73 11.43 -15.58
C HIS A 224 3.86 10.44 -15.26
N SER A 225 3.84 9.86 -14.05
CA SER A 225 4.91 8.99 -13.57
C SER A 225 4.74 7.53 -14.01
N HIS A 226 3.48 7.10 -14.20
CA HIS A 226 3.09 5.69 -14.37
C HIS A 226 3.66 4.80 -13.26
N ARG A 227 3.86 5.32 -12.04
CA ARG A 227 4.46 4.56 -10.93
C ARG A 227 3.41 4.07 -9.96
N ILE A 228 3.54 2.82 -9.54
CA ILE A 228 2.80 2.27 -8.41
C ILE A 228 3.77 1.96 -7.26
N ALA A 229 3.35 2.28 -6.04
CA ALA A 229 4.05 1.87 -4.83
C ALA A 229 3.47 0.52 -4.37
N VAL A 230 4.33 -0.49 -4.23
CA VAL A 230 4.00 -1.82 -3.70
C VAL A 230 4.53 -1.93 -2.27
N TYR A 231 3.71 -2.32 -1.32
CA TYR A 231 4.06 -2.23 0.10
C TYR A 231 3.53 -3.36 0.96
N GLY A 232 4.11 -3.50 2.16
CA GLY A 232 3.63 -4.41 3.20
C GLY A 232 4.03 -5.87 3.02
N TYR A 233 4.72 -6.24 1.93
CA TYR A 233 5.27 -7.58 1.77
C TYR A 233 6.58 -7.77 2.55
N PRO A 234 6.97 -9.00 2.95
CA PRO A 234 8.25 -9.26 3.62
C PRO A 234 9.46 -8.86 2.77
N ALA A 235 10.56 -8.47 3.42
CA ALA A 235 11.81 -8.17 2.73
C ALA A 235 12.34 -9.39 1.97
N GLY A 236 12.84 -9.16 0.75
CA GLY A 236 13.30 -10.22 -0.17
C GLY A 236 12.19 -10.98 -0.89
N ALA A 237 10.91 -10.70 -0.61
CA ALA A 237 9.82 -11.30 -1.35
C ALA A 237 9.80 -10.80 -2.81
N HIS A 238 9.58 -11.72 -3.74
CA HIS A 238 9.26 -11.40 -5.13
C HIS A 238 7.74 -11.23 -5.24
N VAL A 239 7.29 -10.01 -5.50
CA VAL A 239 5.87 -9.69 -5.62
C VAL A 239 5.54 -9.51 -7.10
N PRO A 240 4.79 -10.44 -7.72
CA PRO A 240 4.38 -10.30 -9.11
C PRO A 240 3.32 -9.20 -9.25
N ILE A 241 3.35 -8.51 -10.38
CA ILE A 241 2.33 -7.52 -10.77
C ILE A 241 1.63 -8.07 -12.00
N GLY A 242 0.31 -8.19 -11.92
CA GLY A 242 -0.53 -8.71 -13.00
C GLY A 242 -1.39 -7.63 -13.63
N LEU A 243 -1.70 -7.81 -14.91
CA LEU A 243 -2.76 -7.10 -15.63
C LEU A 243 -4.00 -7.99 -15.60
N TYR A 244 -5.07 -7.45 -15.06
CA TYR A 244 -6.35 -8.13 -14.93
C TYR A 244 -7.36 -7.45 -15.82
N ARG A 245 -8.21 -8.25 -16.46
CA ARG A 245 -9.46 -7.79 -17.04
C ARG A 245 -10.58 -8.09 -16.08
N VAL A 246 -11.20 -7.06 -15.55
CA VAL A 246 -12.38 -7.13 -14.70
C VAL A 246 -13.62 -7.11 -15.57
N GLN A 247 -14.54 -8.04 -15.34
CA GLN A 247 -15.83 -8.12 -16.00
C GLN A 247 -16.92 -7.98 -14.96
N ARG A 248 -17.89 -7.11 -15.22
CA ARG A 248 -19.07 -6.99 -14.36
C ARG A 248 -20.13 -8.00 -14.80
N ASP A 249 -20.51 -8.88 -13.88
CA ASP A 249 -21.57 -9.84 -14.09
C ASP A 249 -22.95 -9.15 -14.09
N GLN A 250 -23.92 -9.75 -14.77
CA GLN A 250 -25.30 -9.23 -14.85
C GLN A 250 -25.99 -9.14 -13.46
N GLY A 251 -25.43 -9.79 -12.43
CA GLY A 251 -25.88 -9.73 -11.04
C GLY A 251 -25.19 -8.67 -10.16
N GLY A 252 -24.31 -7.84 -10.72
CA GLY A 252 -23.59 -6.79 -9.99
C GLY A 252 -22.30 -7.24 -9.28
N GLY A 253 -21.91 -8.51 -9.41
CA GLY A 253 -20.58 -8.98 -9.02
C GLY A 253 -19.53 -8.57 -10.05
N GLU A 254 -18.28 -8.39 -9.61
CA GLU A 254 -17.15 -8.17 -10.51
C GLU A 254 -16.20 -9.35 -10.41
N HIS A 255 -15.77 -9.88 -11.55
CA HIS A 255 -14.83 -10.98 -11.62
C HIS A 255 -13.61 -10.58 -12.44
N ALA A 256 -12.42 -10.68 -11.84
CA ALA A 256 -11.17 -10.36 -12.51
C ALA A 256 -10.52 -11.61 -13.08
N VAL A 257 -9.97 -11.50 -14.29
CA VAL A 257 -9.21 -12.55 -14.96
C VAL A 257 -7.81 -12.05 -15.26
N LEU A 258 -6.79 -12.76 -14.76
CA LEU A 258 -5.40 -12.47 -15.10
C LEU A 258 -5.19 -12.67 -16.60
N GLU A 259 -4.80 -11.61 -17.30
CA GLU A 259 -4.46 -11.68 -18.72
C GLU A 259 -2.97 -11.95 -18.91
N ARG A 260 -2.13 -11.24 -18.15
CA ARG A 260 -0.68 -11.41 -18.20
C ARG A 260 0.01 -10.92 -16.94
N ARG A 261 1.16 -11.51 -16.63
CA ARG A 261 2.13 -10.89 -15.72
C ARG A 261 2.79 -9.70 -16.43
N VAL A 262 2.83 -8.57 -15.74
CA VAL A 262 3.41 -7.32 -16.20
C VAL A 262 4.85 -7.17 -15.73
N GLY A 263 5.14 -7.64 -14.52
CA GLY A 263 6.48 -7.61 -13.96
C GLY A 263 6.52 -8.20 -12.56
N ASP A 264 7.57 -7.85 -11.82
CA ASP A 264 7.68 -8.08 -10.39
C ASP A 264 8.56 -7.03 -9.74
N VAL A 265 8.41 -6.90 -8.43
CA VAL A 265 9.31 -6.16 -7.56
C VAL A 265 9.94 -7.09 -6.54
N ILE A 266 11.21 -6.83 -6.23
CA ILE A 266 11.90 -7.44 -5.10
C ILE A 266 11.78 -6.49 -3.93
N MET A 267 11.11 -6.94 -2.86
CA MET A 267 10.83 -6.08 -1.73
C MET A 267 12.11 -5.73 -0.96
N PRO A 268 12.42 -4.44 -0.78
CA PRO A 268 13.57 -4.04 0.00
C PRO A 268 13.31 -4.23 1.51
N ALA A 269 14.35 -4.03 2.33
CA ALA A 269 14.28 -4.17 3.78
C ALA A 269 13.20 -3.29 4.43
N PHE A 270 12.96 -2.10 3.87
CA PHE A 270 11.94 -1.16 4.34
C PHE A 270 10.54 -1.42 3.76
N ARG A 271 10.34 -2.54 3.06
CA ARG A 271 9.02 -3.08 2.65
C ARG A 271 8.15 -2.15 1.80
N VAL A 272 8.78 -1.27 1.04
CA VAL A 272 8.15 -0.49 -0.03
C VAL A 272 9.00 -0.59 -1.28
N ALA A 273 8.44 -1.03 -2.39
CA ALA A 273 9.08 -1.00 -3.70
C ALA A 273 8.26 -0.12 -4.64
N VAL A 274 8.90 0.41 -5.67
CA VAL A 274 8.19 1.14 -6.71
C VAL A 274 8.36 0.41 -8.03
N PHE A 275 7.24 0.25 -8.73
CA PHE A 275 7.20 -0.30 -10.07
C PHE A 275 6.76 0.77 -11.05
N THR A 276 7.46 0.91 -12.17
CA THR A 276 7.07 1.79 -13.26
C THR A 276 6.32 0.97 -14.29
N VAL A 277 5.07 1.34 -14.54
CA VAL A 277 4.18 0.66 -15.46
C VAL A 277 4.59 1.00 -16.88
N PRO A 278 4.82 -0.01 -17.75
CA PRO A 278 5.11 0.23 -19.16
C PRO A 278 4.02 1.07 -19.82
N GLU A 279 4.41 2.02 -20.67
CA GLU A 279 3.52 3.00 -21.29
C GLU A 279 2.37 2.33 -22.06
N GLU A 280 2.65 1.22 -22.73
CA GLU A 280 1.65 0.45 -23.48
C GLU A 280 0.56 -0.15 -22.60
N LEU A 281 0.87 -0.43 -21.32
CA LEU A 281 -0.08 -0.96 -20.35
C LEU A 281 -0.79 0.15 -19.59
N PHE A 282 -0.10 1.26 -19.34
CA PHE A 282 -0.70 2.44 -18.71
C PHE A 282 -1.94 2.92 -19.50
N ARG A 283 -1.85 2.98 -20.84
CA ARG A 283 -2.99 3.35 -21.71
C ARG A 283 -4.18 2.41 -21.63
N LEU A 284 -3.97 1.16 -21.22
CA LEU A 284 -5.05 0.18 -21.03
C LEU A 284 -5.74 0.35 -19.67
N VAL A 285 -4.99 0.80 -18.67
CA VAL A 285 -5.43 0.89 -17.26
C VAL A 285 -6.00 2.26 -16.90
N GLY A 286 -5.46 3.35 -17.47
CA GLY A 286 -5.80 4.74 -17.11
C GLY A 286 -7.05 5.32 -17.79
N GLY A 287 -8.04 4.50 -18.15
CA GLY A 287 -9.27 4.99 -18.79
C GLY A 287 -10.36 5.33 -17.76
N GLU A 288 -11.00 6.51 -17.86
CA GLU A 288 -12.30 6.74 -17.21
C GLU A 288 -13.34 5.79 -17.83
N HIS A 289 -13.68 4.73 -17.13
CA HIS A 289 -14.55 3.65 -17.64
C HIS A 289 -16.03 3.95 -17.45
N ALA A 290 -16.48 5.06 -18.04
CA ALA A 290 -17.86 5.49 -17.86
C ALA A 290 -18.90 4.53 -18.48
N GLU A 291 -18.54 3.65 -19.44
CA GLU A 291 -19.55 2.86 -20.17
C GLU A 291 -19.14 1.43 -20.62
N ASP A 292 -17.92 0.93 -20.35
CA ASP A 292 -17.53 -0.45 -20.74
C ASP A 292 -17.80 -1.46 -19.59
N PRO A 293 -18.54 -2.57 -19.83
CA PRO A 293 -18.72 -3.63 -18.83
C PRO A 293 -17.43 -4.39 -18.48
N ALA A 294 -16.35 -4.21 -19.25
CA ALA A 294 -15.04 -4.75 -18.95
C ALA A 294 -13.98 -3.65 -18.86
N TYR A 295 -13.14 -3.72 -17.83
CA TYR A 295 -12.01 -2.80 -17.68
C TYR A 295 -10.71 -3.54 -17.33
N HIS A 296 -9.59 -2.85 -17.53
CA HIS A 296 -8.28 -3.37 -17.19
C HIS A 296 -7.74 -2.70 -15.94
N CYS A 297 -7.16 -3.48 -15.04
CA CYS A 297 -6.51 -2.93 -13.86
C CYS A 297 -5.24 -3.70 -13.51
N LEU A 298 -4.40 -3.08 -12.69
CA LEU A 298 -3.23 -3.75 -12.11
C LEU A 298 -3.57 -4.27 -10.72
N ALA A 299 -3.00 -5.43 -10.37
CA ALA A 299 -3.10 -5.96 -9.02
C ALA A 299 -1.84 -6.72 -8.61
N VAL A 300 -1.68 -6.84 -7.29
CA VAL A 300 -0.64 -7.62 -6.61
C VAL A 300 -1.28 -8.65 -5.68
N PRO A 301 -0.60 -9.75 -5.30
CA PRO A 301 -1.20 -10.79 -4.47
C PRO A 301 -1.68 -10.30 -3.10
N GLY A 302 -2.97 -10.46 -2.82
CA GLY A 302 -3.60 -10.04 -1.57
C GLY A 302 -4.20 -8.65 -1.63
N LEU A 303 -4.23 -8.02 -2.80
CA LEU A 303 -4.94 -6.77 -3.03
C LEU A 303 -6.40 -7.07 -3.38
N ILE A 304 -7.31 -6.34 -2.77
CA ILE A 304 -8.76 -6.52 -2.94
C ILE A 304 -9.35 -5.43 -3.84
N ASP A 305 -8.61 -4.33 -4.04
CA ASP A 305 -9.01 -3.21 -4.90
C ASP A 305 -8.12 -3.14 -6.16
N CYS A 306 -8.70 -2.69 -7.28
CA CYS A 306 -7.92 -2.45 -8.49
C CYS A 306 -7.00 -1.23 -8.34
N VAL A 307 -5.81 -1.30 -8.95
CA VAL A 307 -4.97 -0.11 -9.19
C VAL A 307 -5.24 0.37 -10.61
N THR A 308 -5.84 1.56 -10.71
CA THR A 308 -6.23 2.25 -11.95
C THR A 308 -5.70 3.66 -11.97
#